data_AF-A0A0M4QPX0-F1
#
_entry.id   AF-A0A0M4QPX0-F1
#
_cell.length_a   1.000
_cell.length_b   1.000
_cell.length_c   1.000
_cell.angle_alpha   90.00
_cell.angle_beta   90.00
_cell.angle_gamma   90.00
#
_symmetry.space_group_name_H-M   'P 1'
#
loop_
_entity.id
_entity.type
_entity.pdbx_description
1 polymer ?
#
loop_
_entity_poly.entity_id
_entity_poly.type
_entity_poly.pdbx_seq_one_letter_code
_entity_poly.pdbx_strand_id
1 'polypeptide(L)'
;MAPEGVEDPIDVVVEDTLIRLLNLLGMPMPTWLAPEGPFVETALAAQEPGRDWAEIAREIAGSLEEMTSLEYLLVIYDIGLSEYSVYGQFAINEGNFQCEVVSEQFVPADVWPINDGCLRHSGWSAPENGNPNWSMRQDKPEQAADSVLTAMRSGLGCTDPQLISLTVGRF
;
A
#
# COMPACT_ATOMS: atom_id res chain seq x y z
N MET A 1 -18.41 56.45 -27.56
CA MET A 1 -18.65 55.81 -26.25
C MET A 1 -19.23 54.44 -26.51
N ALA A 2 -18.42 53.40 -26.33
CA ALA A 2 -18.81 51.99 -26.38
C ALA A 2 -18.16 51.32 -25.14
N PRO A 3 -18.84 50.38 -24.46
CA PRO A 3 -18.33 49.78 -23.23
C PRO A 3 -17.28 48.70 -23.51
N GLU A 4 -16.24 48.72 -22.67
CA GLU A 4 -15.25 47.66 -22.44
C GLU A 4 -16.00 46.34 -22.14
N GLY A 5 -15.69 45.23 -22.82
CA GLY A 5 -14.57 44.38 -22.45
C GLY A 5 -15.08 43.25 -21.54
N VAL A 6 -15.73 42.24 -22.13
CA VAL A 6 -16.03 40.98 -21.45
C VAL A 6 -14.77 40.12 -21.55
N GLU A 7 -14.05 39.95 -20.44
CA GLU A 7 -12.99 38.95 -20.33
C GLU A 7 -13.63 37.59 -20.04
N ASP A 8 -13.56 36.67 -21.01
CA ASP A 8 -13.87 35.25 -20.82
C ASP A 8 -12.75 34.57 -20.01
N PRO A 9 -13.02 33.94 -18.85
CA PRO A 9 -12.03 33.16 -18.13
C PRO A 9 -12.18 31.68 -18.49
N ILE A 10 -11.69 31.25 -19.65
CA ILE A 10 -11.77 29.83 -20.05
C ILE A 10 -10.41 29.20 -20.37
N ASP A 11 -9.36 29.98 -20.64
CA ASP A 11 -8.08 29.37 -21.09
C ASP A 11 -7.17 28.85 -19.97
N VAL A 12 -7.24 29.39 -18.74
CA VAL A 12 -6.28 29.03 -17.67
C VAL A 12 -6.58 27.66 -17.03
N VAL A 13 -7.85 27.23 -17.01
CA VAL A 13 -8.25 25.98 -16.32
C VAL A 13 -7.93 24.74 -17.17
N VAL A 14 -7.93 24.89 -18.50
CA VAL A 14 -7.68 23.80 -19.43
C VAL A 14 -6.20 23.41 -19.44
N GLU A 15 -5.28 24.39 -19.33
CA GLU A 15 -3.84 24.14 -19.24
C GLU A 15 -3.43 23.35 -18.00
N ASP A 16 -3.92 23.74 -16.81
CA ASP A 16 -3.57 23.05 -15.55
C ASP A 16 -4.08 21.59 -15.56
N THR A 17 -5.27 21.36 -16.13
CA THR A 17 -5.86 20.01 -16.24
C THR A 17 -5.08 19.12 -17.21
N LEU A 18 -4.65 19.67 -18.35
CA LEU A 18 -3.85 18.95 -19.34
C LEU A 18 -2.45 18.63 -18.83
N ILE A 19 -1.81 19.56 -18.13
CA ILE A 19 -0.47 19.35 -17.54
C ILE A 19 -0.54 18.24 -16.49
N ARG A 20 -1.57 18.22 -15.65
CA ARG A 20 -1.79 17.16 -14.65
C ARG A 20 -2.01 15.79 -15.30
N LEU A 21 -2.81 15.71 -16.36
CA LEU A 21 -3.06 14.46 -17.09
C LEU A 21 -1.81 13.93 -17.80
N LEU A 22 -1.01 14.81 -18.40
CA LEU A 22 0.24 14.42 -19.07
C LEU A 22 1.28 13.90 -18.07
N ASN A 23 1.38 14.52 -16.90
CA ASN A 23 2.22 14.05 -15.81
C ASN A 23 1.75 12.69 -15.26
N LEU A 24 0.44 12.48 -15.14
CA LEU A 24 -0.12 11.21 -14.67
C LEU A 24 0.15 10.05 -15.65
N LEU A 25 0.22 10.34 -16.95
CA LEU A 25 0.42 9.34 -18.01
C LEU A 25 1.89 9.19 -18.46
N GLY A 26 2.82 9.95 -17.86
CA GLY A 26 4.26 9.90 -18.19
C GLY A 26 4.58 10.29 -19.63
N MET A 27 3.72 11.08 -20.28
CA MET A 27 3.91 11.49 -21.68
C MET A 27 4.68 12.81 -21.79
N PRO A 28 5.55 12.99 -22.80
CA PRO A 28 6.27 14.24 -22.99
C PRO A 28 5.32 15.40 -23.34
N MET A 29 5.58 16.58 -22.78
CA MET A 29 4.81 17.79 -23.05
C MET A 29 4.89 18.18 -24.54
N PRO A 30 3.77 18.56 -25.17
CA PRO A 30 3.77 19.07 -26.54
C PRO A 30 4.61 20.35 -26.67
N THR A 31 5.36 20.47 -27.76
CA THR A 31 6.31 21.58 -28.01
C THR A 31 5.70 22.98 -28.09
N TRP A 32 4.37 23.09 -28.18
CA TRP A 32 3.63 24.36 -28.28
C TRP A 32 3.16 24.89 -26.92
N LEU A 33 3.46 24.19 -25.83
CA LEU A 33 3.22 24.60 -24.43
C LEU A 33 4.51 24.93 -23.66
N ALA A 34 5.67 24.93 -24.33
CA ALA A 34 6.96 25.20 -23.68
C ALA A 34 7.21 26.71 -23.56
N PRO A 35 7.45 27.26 -22.36
CA PRO A 35 7.92 28.64 -22.22
C PRO A 35 9.35 28.78 -22.74
N GLU A 36 9.60 29.79 -23.58
CA GLU A 36 10.91 30.19 -24.11
C GLU A 36 11.78 30.75 -22.97
N GLY A 37 12.41 29.86 -22.21
CA GLY A 37 13.39 30.19 -21.18
C GLY A 37 14.59 29.24 -21.27
N PRO A 38 15.77 29.65 -20.79
CA PRO A 38 16.94 28.78 -20.83
C PRO A 38 16.61 27.51 -20.06
N PHE A 39 16.79 26.37 -20.71
CA PHE A 39 16.69 25.04 -20.13
C PHE A 39 17.55 25.00 -18.86
N VAL A 40 16.92 25.23 -17.71
CA VAL A 40 17.36 24.58 -16.49
C VAL A 40 17.00 23.14 -16.74
N GLU A 41 18.01 22.35 -17.09
CA GLU A 41 17.97 20.90 -16.97
C GLU A 41 17.50 20.64 -15.55
N THR A 42 16.18 20.46 -15.43
CA THR A 42 15.56 20.06 -14.19
C THR A 42 16.08 18.66 -14.08
N ALA A 43 17.20 18.50 -13.35
CA ALA A 43 17.64 17.22 -12.87
C ALA A 43 16.35 16.55 -12.44
N LEU A 44 15.96 15.46 -13.14
CA LEU A 44 14.87 14.62 -12.70
C LEU A 44 15.11 14.52 -11.21
N ALA A 45 14.23 15.12 -10.40
CA ALA A 45 14.30 14.97 -8.97
C ALA A 45 14.37 13.46 -8.83
N ALA A 46 15.52 12.96 -8.38
CA ALA A 46 15.73 11.55 -8.23
C ALA A 46 14.54 11.14 -7.36
N GLN A 47 13.58 10.43 -7.96
CA GLN A 47 12.51 9.85 -7.17
C GLN A 47 13.26 9.08 -6.11
N GLU A 48 13.13 9.52 -4.85
CA GLU A 48 13.70 8.77 -3.74
C GLU A 48 13.29 7.32 -3.98
N PRO A 49 14.23 6.37 -4.00
CA PRO A 49 13.90 5.01 -4.34
C PRO A 49 12.76 4.58 -3.42
N GLY A 50 11.57 4.40 -3.99
CA GLY A 50 10.40 4.03 -3.20
C GLY A 50 10.69 2.72 -2.48
N ARG A 51 10.17 2.57 -1.25
CA ARG A 51 10.36 1.35 -0.44
C ARG A 51 10.05 0.10 -1.26
N ASP A 52 10.97 -0.85 -1.26
CA ASP A 52 10.73 -2.15 -1.88
C ASP A 52 10.25 -3.19 -0.86
N TRP A 53 9.78 -4.33 -1.35
CA TRP A 53 9.29 -5.42 -0.51
C TRP A 53 10.36 -5.96 0.44
N ALA A 54 11.64 -5.96 0.05
CA ALA A 54 12.72 -6.48 0.86
C ALA A 54 13.08 -5.54 2.02
N GLU A 55 12.96 -4.23 1.80
CA GLU A 55 13.06 -3.22 2.84
C GLU A 55 11.93 -3.35 3.87
N ILE A 56 10.68 -3.47 3.41
CA ILE A 56 9.52 -3.66 4.28
C ILE A 56 9.66 -4.94 5.11
N ALA A 57 10.08 -6.04 4.47
CA ALA A 57 10.30 -7.31 5.17
C ALA A 57 11.33 -7.18 6.30
N ARG A 58 12.41 -6.43 6.06
CA ARG A 58 13.47 -6.19 7.05
C ARG A 58 12.97 -5.34 8.21
N GLU A 59 12.17 -4.32 7.93
CA GLU A 59 11.61 -3.44 8.96
C GLU A 59 10.59 -4.19 9.84
N ILE A 60 9.74 -5.03 9.23
CA ILE A 60 8.83 -5.90 9.98
C ILE A 60 9.64 -6.86 10.84
N ALA A 61 10.62 -7.58 10.28
CA ALA A 61 11.42 -8.54 11.03
C ALA A 61 12.13 -7.88 12.22
N GLY A 62 12.74 -6.70 12.02
CA GLY A 62 13.36 -5.94 13.12
C GLY A 62 12.35 -5.50 14.18
N SER A 63 11.16 -5.07 13.78
CA SER A 63 10.08 -4.73 14.73
C SER A 63 9.65 -5.95 15.55
N LEU A 64 9.54 -7.12 14.92
CA LEU A 64 9.15 -8.37 15.57
C LEU A 64 10.20 -8.88 16.56
N GLU A 65 11.49 -8.61 16.33
CA GLU A 65 12.56 -8.95 17.28
C GLU A 65 12.47 -8.14 18.59
N GLU A 66 12.01 -6.89 18.50
CA GLU A 66 11.92 -5.98 19.64
C GLU A 66 10.56 -6.04 20.36
N MET A 67 9.54 -6.64 19.72
CA MET A 67 8.19 -6.71 20.25
C MET A 67 8.06 -7.59 21.50
N THR A 68 7.09 -7.23 22.33
CA THR A 68 6.68 -8.02 23.50
C THR A 68 5.33 -8.70 23.29
N SER A 69 4.96 -9.64 24.16
CA SER A 69 3.64 -10.31 24.12
C SER A 69 2.46 -9.39 24.48
N LEU A 70 2.71 -8.13 24.84
CA LEU A 70 1.68 -7.12 25.11
C LEU A 70 1.41 -6.23 23.89
N GLU A 71 2.14 -6.45 22.81
CA GLU A 71 2.12 -5.63 21.61
C GLU A 71 1.66 -6.44 20.40
N TYR A 72 1.13 -5.74 19.42
CA TYR A 72 0.85 -6.25 18.09
C TYR A 72 1.41 -5.30 17.03
N LEU A 73 1.77 -5.84 15.87
CA LEU A 73 2.20 -5.07 14.70
C LEU A 73 1.16 -5.26 13.60
N LEU A 74 0.69 -4.14 13.05
CA LEU A 74 -0.17 -4.10 11.87
C LEU A 74 0.64 -3.68 10.65
N VAL A 75 0.41 -4.40 9.54
CA VAL A 75 0.83 -4.05 8.19
C VAL A 75 -0.43 -3.66 7.44
N ILE A 76 -0.63 -2.38 7.19
CA ILE A 76 -1.85 -1.87 6.55
C ILE A 76 -1.53 -1.54 5.10
N TYR A 77 -2.36 -2.04 4.19
CA TYR A 77 -2.34 -1.71 2.78
C TYR A 77 -3.48 -0.74 2.45
N ASP A 78 -3.12 0.46 1.99
CA ASP A 78 -4.12 1.46 1.61
C ASP A 78 -4.79 1.09 0.28
N ILE A 79 -6.12 0.91 0.33
CA ILE A 79 -6.96 0.64 -0.85
C ILE A 79 -7.83 1.85 -1.24
N GLY A 80 -7.62 3.01 -0.61
CA GLY A 80 -8.36 4.25 -0.87
C GLY A 80 -9.80 4.26 -0.31
N LEU A 81 -10.16 3.30 0.54
CA LEU A 81 -11.49 3.18 1.15
C LEU A 81 -11.38 3.28 2.67
N SER A 82 -12.05 4.27 3.27
CA SER A 82 -11.96 4.53 4.72
C SER A 82 -12.66 3.50 5.59
N GLU A 83 -13.61 2.75 5.02
CA GLU A 83 -14.46 1.80 5.76
C GLU A 83 -13.85 0.40 5.84
N TYR A 84 -12.84 0.13 5.02
CA TYR A 84 -12.20 -1.16 4.89
C TYR A 84 -10.69 -1.01 5.03
N SER A 85 -10.02 -2.04 5.52
CA SER A 85 -8.56 -2.05 5.59
C SER A 85 -8.08 -3.43 5.21
N VAL A 86 -7.21 -3.50 4.21
CA VAL A 86 -6.48 -4.72 3.90
C VAL A 86 -5.25 -4.74 4.79
N TYR A 87 -5.12 -5.78 5.61
CA TYR A 87 -4.04 -5.81 6.60
C TYR A 87 -3.46 -7.21 6.81
N GLY A 88 -2.20 -7.20 7.23
CA GLY A 88 -1.56 -8.28 7.98
C GLY A 88 -1.38 -7.86 9.44
N GLN A 89 -1.37 -8.84 10.35
CA GLN A 89 -1.14 -8.61 11.77
C GLN A 89 -0.15 -9.64 12.32
N PHE A 90 0.62 -9.21 13.31
CA PHE A 90 1.48 -10.06 14.11
C PHE A 90 1.20 -9.87 15.59
N ALA A 91 1.26 -10.96 16.34
CA ALA A 91 1.29 -10.98 17.78
C ALA A 91 2.26 -12.07 18.27
N ILE A 92 2.86 -11.89 19.45
CA ILE A 92 3.67 -12.92 20.08
C ILE A 92 2.79 -13.76 21.00
N ASN A 93 2.72 -15.06 20.75
CA ASN A 93 1.97 -16.00 21.56
C ASN A 93 2.80 -17.27 21.83
N GLU A 94 2.96 -17.64 23.10
CA GLU A 94 3.74 -18.82 23.53
C GLU A 94 5.18 -18.87 22.98
N GLY A 95 5.79 -17.71 22.73
CA GLY A 95 7.14 -17.60 22.17
C GLY A 95 7.23 -17.73 20.65
N ASN A 96 6.09 -17.88 19.96
CA ASN A 96 6.00 -17.89 18.50
C ASN A 96 5.28 -16.63 17.97
N PHE A 97 5.43 -16.36 16.68
CA PHE A 97 4.70 -15.31 15.99
C PHE A 97 3.39 -15.86 15.44
N GLN A 98 2.28 -15.42 16.03
CA GLN A 98 0.96 -15.58 15.47
C GLN A 98 0.80 -14.54 14.35
N CYS A 99 0.67 -15.01 13.12
CA CYS A 99 0.53 -14.20 11.92
C CYS A 99 -0.90 -14.28 11.42
N GLU A 100 -1.48 -13.15 11.04
CA GLU A 100 -2.82 -13.07 10.48
C GLU A 100 -2.85 -12.20 9.23
N VAL A 101 -3.75 -12.51 8.30
CA VAL A 101 -4.15 -11.60 7.22
C VAL A 101 -5.66 -11.53 7.15
N VAL A 102 -6.17 -10.35 6.75
CA VAL A 102 -7.60 -10.06 6.72
C VAL A 102 -8.39 -11.10 5.92
N SER A 103 -9.62 -11.35 6.33
CA SER A 103 -10.55 -12.24 5.62
C SER A 103 -11.74 -11.51 5.02
N GLU A 104 -12.53 -12.25 4.23
CA GLU A 104 -13.79 -11.77 3.67
C GLU A 104 -14.84 -11.37 4.72
N GLN A 105 -14.65 -11.78 5.99
CA GLN A 105 -15.53 -11.33 7.08
C GLN A 105 -15.37 -9.84 7.39
N PHE A 106 -14.19 -9.28 7.10
CA PHE A 106 -13.88 -7.86 7.34
C PHE A 106 -13.80 -7.05 6.05
N VAL A 107 -13.38 -7.67 4.94
CA VAL A 107 -13.29 -7.02 3.63
C VAL A 107 -14.00 -7.89 2.59
N PRO A 108 -15.25 -7.57 2.24
CA PRO A 108 -16.03 -8.35 1.29
C PRO A 108 -15.33 -8.54 -0.07
N ALA A 109 -15.52 -9.70 -0.70
CA ALA A 109 -14.86 -10.04 -1.95
C ALA A 109 -15.21 -9.12 -3.13
N ASP A 110 -16.37 -8.45 -3.10
CA ASP A 110 -16.77 -7.44 -4.08
C ASP A 110 -16.05 -6.09 -3.88
N VAL A 111 -15.51 -5.84 -2.68
CA VAL A 111 -14.65 -4.69 -2.37
C VAL A 111 -13.20 -5.01 -2.72
N TRP A 112 -12.69 -6.14 -2.22
CA TRP A 112 -11.30 -6.55 -2.42
C TRP A 112 -11.20 -8.08 -2.48
N PRO A 113 -11.05 -8.68 -3.68
CA PRO A 113 -11.04 -10.13 -3.82
C PRO A 113 -9.85 -10.79 -3.11
N ILE A 114 -10.12 -11.89 -2.40
CA ILE A 114 -9.10 -12.70 -1.73
C ILE A 114 -8.93 -14.04 -2.46
N ASN A 115 -7.69 -14.45 -2.72
CA ASN A 115 -7.38 -15.74 -3.32
C ASN A 115 -7.17 -16.82 -2.25
N ASP A 116 -8.27 -17.36 -1.75
CA ASP A 116 -8.30 -18.46 -0.78
C ASP A 116 -7.44 -19.65 -1.19
N GLY A 117 -7.46 -20.01 -2.48
CA GLY A 117 -6.69 -21.13 -3.01
C GLY A 117 -5.19 -20.91 -2.84
N CYS A 118 -4.71 -19.69 -3.08
CA CYS A 118 -3.31 -19.32 -2.85
C CYS A 118 -2.95 -19.38 -1.36
N LEU A 119 -3.79 -18.83 -0.49
CA LEU A 119 -3.54 -18.83 0.96
C LEU A 119 -3.47 -20.26 1.52
N ARG A 120 -4.44 -21.12 1.17
CA ARG A 120 -4.44 -22.54 1.58
C ARG A 120 -3.23 -23.30 1.05
N HIS A 121 -2.86 -23.08 -0.22
CA HIS A 121 -1.70 -23.74 -0.81
C HIS A 121 -0.39 -23.35 -0.12
N SER A 122 -0.30 -22.11 0.37
CA SER A 122 0.84 -21.58 1.12
C SER A 122 0.81 -21.96 2.62
N GLY A 123 -0.14 -22.78 3.05
CA GLY A 123 -0.21 -23.30 4.43
C GLY A 123 -0.98 -22.41 5.42
N TRP A 124 -1.70 -21.39 4.95
CA TRP A 124 -2.57 -20.59 5.82
C TRP A 124 -3.82 -21.37 6.21
N SER A 125 -4.19 -21.24 7.48
CA SER A 125 -5.45 -21.74 8.02
C SER A 125 -6.56 -20.74 7.74
N ALA A 126 -7.71 -21.25 7.29
CA ALA A 126 -8.87 -20.42 6.99
C ALA A 126 -9.51 -19.81 8.25
N PRO A 127 -10.29 -18.73 8.09
CA PRO A 127 -11.09 -18.12 9.17
C PRO A 127 -12.13 -19.08 9.74
N GLU A 128 -11.75 -19.86 10.74
CA GLU A 128 -12.57 -20.88 11.38
C GLU A 128 -12.27 -20.95 12.88
N ASN A 129 -13.12 -21.64 13.65
CA ASN A 129 -12.89 -21.95 15.08
C ASN A 129 -12.64 -20.73 15.99
N GLY A 130 -13.29 -19.60 15.68
CA GLY A 130 -13.18 -18.37 16.47
C GLY A 130 -12.04 -17.44 16.07
N ASN A 131 -11.20 -17.81 15.10
CA ASN A 131 -10.31 -16.85 14.42
C ASN A 131 -11.03 -16.27 13.19
N PRO A 132 -11.35 -14.97 13.16
CA PRO A 132 -12.03 -14.35 12.02
C PRO A 132 -11.09 -14.03 10.85
N ASN A 133 -9.77 -14.22 10.99
CA ASN A 133 -8.76 -13.96 9.97
C ASN A 133 -8.12 -15.26 9.45
N TRP A 134 -7.45 -15.15 8.31
CA TRP A 134 -6.51 -16.18 7.89
C TRP A 134 -5.33 -16.19 8.85
N SER A 135 -4.86 -17.36 9.25
CA SER A 135 -3.81 -17.45 10.26
C SER A 135 -2.71 -18.46 9.95
N MET A 136 -1.52 -18.17 10.49
CA MET A 136 -0.34 -19.02 10.42
C MET A 136 0.52 -18.78 11.66
N ARG A 137 1.36 -19.75 12.03
CA ARG A 137 2.38 -19.59 13.06
C ARG A 137 3.77 -19.68 12.44
N GLN A 138 4.67 -18.84 12.92
CA GLN A 138 6.07 -18.84 12.52
C GLN A 138 6.98 -18.73 13.74
N ASP A 139 8.14 -19.39 13.67
CA ASP A 139 9.09 -19.46 14.78
C ASP A 139 10.12 -18.31 14.73
N LYS A 140 10.28 -17.68 13.56
CA LYS A 140 11.31 -16.66 13.32
C LYS A 140 10.71 -15.36 12.77
N PRO A 141 11.25 -14.19 13.17
CA PRO A 141 10.80 -12.88 12.69
C PRO A 141 10.80 -12.75 11.17
N GLU A 142 11.85 -13.23 10.50
CA GLU A 142 11.99 -13.12 9.05
C GLU A 142 11.00 -14.02 8.31
N GLN A 143 10.73 -15.21 8.86
CA GLN A 143 9.73 -16.13 8.32
C GLN A 143 8.32 -15.58 8.50
N ALA A 144 8.03 -14.96 9.65
CA ALA A 144 6.78 -14.27 9.91
C ALA A 144 6.57 -13.13 8.90
N ALA A 145 7.56 -12.25 8.76
CA ALA A 145 7.53 -11.13 7.82
C ALA A 145 7.31 -11.59 6.37
N ASP A 146 8.09 -12.57 5.90
CA ASP A 146 7.98 -13.12 4.55
C ASP A 146 6.63 -13.78 4.30
N SER A 147 6.11 -14.53 5.29
CA SER A 147 4.82 -15.21 5.18
C SER A 147 3.67 -14.22 5.02
N VAL A 148 3.62 -13.18 5.85
CA VAL A 148 2.57 -12.15 5.78
C VAL A 148 2.70 -11.34 4.50
N LEU A 149 3.90 -10.87 4.12
CA LEU A 149 4.05 -10.09 2.89
C LEU A 149 3.75 -10.91 1.64
N THR A 150 4.11 -12.20 1.61
CA THR A 150 3.74 -13.12 0.52
C THR A 150 2.23 -13.32 0.47
N ALA A 151 1.57 -13.50 1.61
CA ALA A 151 0.12 -13.62 1.68
C ALA A 151 -0.58 -12.33 1.22
N MET A 152 -0.10 -11.17 1.64
CA MET A 152 -0.61 -9.88 1.17
C MET A 152 -0.43 -9.72 -0.34
N ARG A 153 0.76 -10.04 -0.86
CA ARG A 153 1.06 -9.86 -2.28
C ARG A 153 0.32 -10.84 -3.19
N SER A 154 0.34 -12.13 -2.86
CA SER A 154 -0.16 -13.20 -3.74
C SER A 154 -1.55 -13.69 -3.37
N GLY A 155 -1.92 -13.63 -2.09
CA GLY A 155 -3.24 -14.01 -1.60
C GLY A 155 -4.23 -12.83 -1.63
N LEU A 156 -3.81 -11.67 -1.14
CA LEU A 156 -4.63 -10.46 -1.10
C LEU A 156 -4.40 -9.54 -2.31
N GLY A 157 -3.47 -9.84 -3.22
CA GLY A 157 -3.26 -9.02 -4.42
C GLY A 157 -2.69 -7.62 -4.17
N CYS A 158 -2.04 -7.38 -3.02
CA CYS A 158 -1.32 -6.14 -2.74
C CYS A 158 -0.07 -6.03 -3.62
N THR A 159 -0.10 -5.24 -4.70
CA THR A 159 1.01 -5.20 -5.67
C THR A 159 2.00 -4.06 -5.47
N ASP A 160 1.55 -2.94 -4.89
CA ASP A 160 2.35 -1.73 -4.71
C ASP A 160 2.88 -1.59 -3.28
N PRO A 161 4.18 -1.81 -3.00
CA PRO A 161 4.73 -1.70 -1.67
C PRO A 161 4.69 -0.27 -1.08
N GLN A 162 4.50 0.78 -1.90
CA GLN A 162 4.38 2.15 -1.40
C GLN A 162 3.12 2.37 -0.57
N LEU A 163 2.09 1.54 -0.77
CA LEU A 163 0.82 1.63 -0.05
C LEU A 163 0.86 0.93 1.31
N ILE A 164 2.01 0.36 1.69
CA ILE A 164 2.18 -0.30 2.98
C ILE A 164 2.61 0.71 4.05
N SER A 165 1.85 0.72 5.13
CA SER A 165 2.21 1.39 6.39
C SER A 165 2.30 0.37 7.52
N LEU A 166 3.21 0.64 8.47
CA LEU A 166 3.40 -0.19 9.66
C LEU A 166 2.91 0.57 10.90
N THR A 167 2.25 -0.12 11.81
CA THR A 167 1.79 0.49 13.07
C THR A 167 1.89 -0.52 14.20
N VAL A 168 2.56 -0.14 15.28
CA VAL A 168 2.61 -0.93 16.52
C VAL A 168 1.49 -0.48 17.45
N GLY A 169 0.75 -1.44 18.00
CA GLY A 169 -0.26 -1.22 19.02
C GLY A 169 -0.07 -2.12 20.24
N ARG A 170 -0.96 -1.97 21.22
CA ARG A 170 -0.95 -2.72 22.49
C ARG A 170 -2.35 -3.27 22.77
N PHE A 171 -2.40 -4.47 23.35
CA PHE A 171 -3.64 -5.13 23.78
C PHE A 171 -4.25 -4.48 25.02
#